data_AF-A0A415G565-F1
#
_entry.id   AF-A0A415G565-F1
#
_cell.length_a   1.000
_cell.length_b   1.000
_cell.length_c   1.000
_cell.angle_alpha   90.00
_cell.angle_beta   90.00
_cell.angle_gamma   90.00
#
_symmetry.space_group_name_H-M   'P 1'
#
loop_
_entity.id
_entity.type
_entity.pdbx_description
1 polymer ?
#
loop_
_entity_poly.entity_id
_entity_poly.type
_entity_poly.pdbx_seq_one_letter_code
_entity_poly.pdbx_strand_id
1 'polypeptide(L)'
;MKAAVKAFRKSVMKKGDKKKAESIHYSMEPQLSYSLIDQKTGQVKVLVGGRGQKQDDLALNRATSVKRQPGSTFKILSTYAPAIDTGSMTLATVFDDAPYQYENGQKVTNYVSTSYKGLTTVRDAIIDSNNIVAVKALTDLTPQVGFDFLQKLGFTTLVNNRVSTNGTYESDVNQSLALGGITDGVTNVELTAAYAAIANQGTYNTPVLYTTVKDSNGNVLLSNKKKSRKVIKKSTAWLLTNAMEDVVKKGTGRAAQLDSNMAVAAKTGTTSNNYDYWFCGYTPYYTASVWTGYDYNTSFDNDEDYHKVIWKKIMDRIISEKKQKVKSFPSNKNIKKAEICIKSGKKALPNVCSKDPEKSMVRTEYFASGTVPKDSCDAHIAVTFCLKSHLVAQKFCPDKFRYTKIFRVRPKHSSHKTDDEPYFLNIDINNKCNIHTEEWHQKKLEKKKKKQEEKLKKQQKQQQSGNDTTDTSINNIEKQIKKLLN
;
A
#
# COMPACT_ATOMS: atom_id res chain seq x y z
N MET A 1 28.16 24.14 -23.30
CA MET A 1 29.00 23.15 -24.03
C MET A 1 30.34 23.71 -24.52
N LYS A 2 30.39 24.62 -25.51
CA LYS A 2 31.67 25.12 -26.09
C LYS A 2 32.64 25.70 -25.04
N ALA A 3 32.11 26.39 -24.03
CA ALA A 3 32.90 26.90 -22.91
C ALA A 3 33.54 25.79 -22.06
N ALA A 4 32.80 24.70 -21.79
CA ALA A 4 33.31 23.56 -21.03
C ALA A 4 34.42 22.80 -21.79
N VAL A 5 34.25 22.59 -23.09
CA VAL A 5 35.31 22.03 -23.96
C VAL A 5 36.56 22.90 -23.92
N LYS A 6 36.41 24.23 -24.00
CA LYS A 6 37.53 25.17 -23.91
C LYS A 6 38.22 25.11 -22.54
N ALA A 7 37.45 25.02 -21.45
CA ALA A 7 37.96 24.91 -20.09
C ALA A 7 38.74 23.60 -19.89
N PHE A 8 38.17 22.45 -20.30
CA PHE A 8 38.84 21.16 -20.24
C PHE A 8 40.12 21.14 -21.08
N ARG A 9 40.08 21.70 -22.30
CA ARG A 9 41.26 21.81 -23.15
C ARG A 9 42.38 22.60 -22.45
N LYS A 10 42.03 23.70 -21.78
CA LYS A 10 43.00 24.50 -21.00
C LYS A 10 43.57 23.72 -19.81
N SER A 11 42.81 22.79 -19.21
CA SER A 11 43.29 22.01 -18.06
C SER A 11 44.18 20.82 -18.45
N VAL A 12 44.05 20.27 -19.66
CA VAL A 12 44.84 19.10 -20.08
C VAL A 12 46.02 19.42 -20.99
N MET A 13 46.02 20.57 -21.67
CA MET A 13 47.11 21.00 -22.57
C MET A 13 48.16 21.81 -21.81
N LYS A 14 49.43 21.40 -21.89
CA LYS A 14 50.60 22.12 -21.33
C LYS A 14 51.28 22.97 -22.41
N LYS A 15 52.15 23.88 -21.98
CA LYS A 15 52.96 24.71 -22.88
C LYS A 15 53.89 23.82 -23.70
N GLY A 16 53.74 23.82 -25.03
CA GLY A 16 54.49 23.00 -25.97
C GLY A 16 53.69 21.84 -26.58
N ASP A 17 52.53 21.49 -26.02
CA ASP A 17 51.68 20.44 -26.56
C ASP A 17 51.06 20.87 -27.90
N LYS A 18 51.05 19.96 -28.87
CA LYS A 18 50.37 20.14 -30.17
C LYS A 18 49.14 19.24 -30.24
N LYS A 19 47.98 19.83 -30.54
CA LYS A 19 46.74 19.07 -30.79
C LYS A 19 46.89 18.25 -32.07
N LYS A 20 47.05 16.93 -31.95
CA LYS A 20 47.08 15.99 -33.09
C LYS A 20 45.68 15.62 -33.59
N ALA A 21 44.74 15.41 -32.67
CA ALA A 21 43.34 15.12 -32.96
C ALA A 21 42.48 15.60 -31.77
N GLU A 22 41.19 15.83 -32.01
CA GLU A 22 40.21 16.06 -30.94
C GLU A 22 38.89 15.42 -31.36
N SER A 23 38.38 14.55 -30.52
CA SER A 23 36.99 14.08 -30.60
C SER A 23 36.23 14.68 -29.43
N ILE A 24 35.00 15.12 -29.69
CA ILE A 24 34.12 15.66 -28.66
C ILE A 24 32.85 14.83 -28.70
N HIS A 25 32.65 14.04 -27.65
CA HIS A 25 31.45 13.24 -27.46
C HIS A 25 30.55 13.93 -26.45
N TYR A 26 29.30 14.18 -26.87
CA TYR A 26 28.27 14.72 -26.01
C TYR A 26 27.32 13.61 -25.63
N SER A 27 27.30 13.24 -24.35
CA SER A 27 26.26 12.37 -23.83
C SER A 27 24.95 13.16 -23.74
N MET A 28 23.90 12.61 -24.34
CA MET A 28 22.57 13.19 -24.22
C MET A 28 22.07 13.04 -22.78
N GLU A 29 21.58 14.12 -22.20
CA GLU A 29 21.10 14.16 -20.82
C GLU A 29 19.66 14.74 -20.77
N PRO A 30 18.80 14.34 -19.81
CA PRO A 30 19.01 13.25 -18.85
C PRO A 30 19.18 11.88 -19.55
N GLN A 31 19.72 10.89 -18.88
CA GLN A 31 19.94 9.54 -19.39
C GLN A 31 18.81 8.57 -19.04
N LEU A 32 18.87 7.36 -19.62
CA LEU A 32 17.98 6.26 -19.28
C LEU A 32 18.72 4.92 -19.21
N SER A 33 18.16 3.98 -18.48
CA SER A 33 18.48 2.56 -18.61
C SER A 33 17.22 1.71 -18.60
N TYR A 34 17.25 0.60 -19.34
CA TYR A 34 16.13 -0.32 -19.44
C TYR A 34 16.62 -1.76 -19.46
N SER A 35 15.97 -2.60 -18.67
CA SER A 35 16.18 -4.04 -18.72
C SER A 35 14.84 -4.74 -18.88
N LEU A 36 14.78 -5.77 -19.72
CA LEU A 36 13.63 -6.67 -19.81
C LEU A 36 14.07 -8.11 -19.62
N ILE A 37 13.42 -8.78 -18.68
CA ILE A 37 13.70 -10.16 -18.28
C ILE A 37 12.46 -11.02 -18.54
N ASP A 38 12.69 -12.18 -19.16
CA ASP A 38 11.74 -13.30 -19.11
C ASP A 38 11.71 -13.87 -17.69
N GLN A 39 10.66 -13.55 -16.95
CA GLN A 39 10.58 -13.92 -15.53
C GLN A 39 10.64 -15.43 -15.29
N LYS A 40 10.27 -16.28 -16.26
CA LYS A 40 10.29 -17.74 -16.09
C LYS A 40 11.69 -18.31 -16.25
N THR A 41 12.50 -17.72 -17.11
CA THR A 41 13.82 -18.25 -17.48
C THR A 41 14.98 -17.49 -16.86
N GLY A 42 14.79 -16.22 -16.49
CA GLY A 42 15.85 -15.31 -16.08
C GLY A 42 16.63 -14.71 -17.26
N GLN A 43 16.26 -15.03 -18.51
CA GLN A 43 16.94 -14.50 -19.68
C GLN A 43 16.68 -13.00 -19.82
N VAL A 44 17.76 -12.22 -19.90
CA VAL A 44 17.71 -10.79 -20.24
C VAL A 44 17.48 -10.70 -21.74
N LYS A 45 16.27 -10.30 -22.14
CA LYS A 45 15.89 -10.20 -23.56
C LYS A 45 16.22 -8.85 -24.16
N VAL A 46 16.23 -7.80 -23.36
CA VAL A 46 16.57 -6.43 -23.78
C VAL A 46 17.42 -5.80 -22.70
N LEU A 47 18.46 -5.09 -23.13
CA LEU A 47 19.34 -4.31 -22.27
C LEU A 47 19.69 -3.01 -22.97
N VAL A 48 19.31 -1.88 -22.38
CA VAL A 48 19.59 -0.52 -22.89
C VAL A 48 20.38 0.24 -21.85
N GLY A 49 21.60 0.64 -22.19
CA GLY A 49 22.55 1.30 -21.30
C GLY A 49 22.56 2.84 -21.34
N GLY A 50 21.82 3.46 -22.26
CA GLY A 50 21.79 4.91 -22.44
C GLY A 50 20.83 5.35 -23.54
N ARG A 51 20.56 6.67 -23.56
CA ARG A 51 19.76 7.35 -24.58
C ARG A 51 20.64 7.82 -25.74
N GLY A 52 20.06 7.84 -26.94
CA GLY A 52 20.75 8.26 -28.16
C GLY A 52 21.38 7.09 -28.93
N GLN A 53 22.00 7.40 -30.06
CA GLN A 53 22.69 6.42 -30.89
C GLN A 53 24.04 6.04 -30.25
N LYS A 54 24.36 4.74 -30.14
CA LYS A 54 25.67 4.28 -29.65
C LYS A 54 26.77 4.73 -30.63
N GLN A 55 27.68 5.59 -30.17
CA GLN A 55 28.81 6.08 -30.96
C GLN A 55 30.14 5.40 -30.61
N ASP A 56 30.26 4.86 -29.40
CA ASP A 56 31.52 4.36 -28.88
C ASP A 56 31.45 2.86 -28.57
N ASP A 57 32.58 2.16 -28.69
CA ASP A 57 32.72 0.79 -28.21
C ASP A 57 32.90 0.76 -26.70
N LEU A 58 32.34 -0.29 -26.07
CA LEU A 58 32.33 -0.44 -24.60
C LEU A 58 31.80 0.79 -23.86
N ALA A 59 30.88 1.54 -24.49
CA ALA A 59 30.21 2.67 -23.88
C ALA A 59 29.55 2.28 -22.54
N LEU A 60 29.47 3.24 -21.62
CA LEU A 60 28.91 3.04 -20.28
C LEU A 60 27.50 2.43 -20.36
N ASN A 61 27.34 1.24 -19.80
CA ASN A 61 26.05 0.57 -19.71
C ASN A 61 25.40 0.82 -18.35
N ARG A 62 24.52 1.81 -18.28
CA ARG A 62 23.82 2.18 -17.03
C ARG A 62 22.92 1.09 -16.49
N ALA A 63 22.50 0.13 -17.30
CA ALA A 63 21.65 -0.95 -16.82
C ALA A 63 22.41 -1.98 -15.97
N THR A 64 23.72 -2.12 -16.18
CA THR A 64 24.56 -3.17 -15.54
C THR A 64 25.72 -2.63 -14.71
N SER A 65 26.22 -1.44 -15.02
CA SER A 65 27.44 -0.90 -14.41
C SER A 65 27.20 0.30 -13.51
N VAL A 66 26.06 0.97 -13.62
CA VAL A 66 25.74 2.15 -12.80
C VAL A 66 24.76 1.75 -11.71
N LYS A 67 25.14 2.06 -10.48
CA LYS A 67 24.30 1.88 -9.30
C LYS A 67 23.58 3.18 -8.99
N ARG A 68 22.30 3.10 -8.66
CA ARG A 68 21.46 4.25 -8.29
C ARG A 68 20.54 3.89 -7.13
N GLN A 69 20.11 4.89 -6.37
CA GLN A 69 19.15 4.65 -5.31
C GLN A 69 17.81 4.23 -5.93
N PRO A 70 17.20 3.12 -5.48
CA PRO A 70 15.98 2.55 -6.08
C PRO A 70 14.70 3.27 -5.66
N GLY A 71 14.78 4.16 -4.66
CA GLY A 71 13.64 4.88 -4.10
C GLY A 71 12.51 3.95 -3.63
N SER A 72 11.27 4.44 -3.76
CA SER A 72 10.06 3.71 -3.34
C SER A 72 9.81 2.34 -4.01
N THR A 73 10.58 1.93 -5.02
CA THR A 73 10.50 0.56 -5.54
C THR A 73 10.93 -0.47 -4.48
N PHE A 74 11.78 -0.07 -3.52
CA PHE A 74 12.26 -0.93 -2.45
C PHE A 74 11.19 -1.27 -1.43
N LYS A 75 10.17 -0.44 -1.21
CA LYS A 75 9.06 -0.74 -0.27
C LYS A 75 8.46 -2.12 -0.49
N ILE A 76 8.31 -2.52 -1.75
CA ILE A 76 7.80 -3.85 -2.10
C ILE A 76 8.80 -4.93 -1.69
N LEU A 77 10.08 -4.74 -1.98
CA LEU A 77 11.12 -5.77 -1.88
C LEU A 77 11.68 -5.92 -0.45
N SER A 78 11.93 -4.81 0.25
CA SER A 78 12.53 -4.78 1.58
C SER A 78 11.48 -4.80 2.71
N THR A 79 10.26 -4.32 2.47
CA THR A 79 9.24 -4.20 3.51
C THR A 79 8.07 -5.13 3.30
N TYR A 80 7.27 -4.90 2.25
CA TYR A 80 5.96 -5.55 2.14
C TYR A 80 6.06 -7.03 1.73
N ALA A 81 7.00 -7.38 0.86
CA ALA A 81 7.24 -8.77 0.50
C ALA A 81 7.64 -9.62 1.71
N PRO A 82 8.69 -9.28 2.48
CA PRO A 82 9.04 -10.06 3.66
C PRO A 82 7.93 -10.03 4.73
N ALA A 83 7.30 -8.88 5.00
CA ALA A 83 6.25 -8.79 6.02
C ALA A 83 5.04 -9.70 5.74
N ILE A 84 4.63 -9.79 4.46
CA ILE A 84 3.54 -10.68 4.03
C ILE A 84 4.04 -12.13 3.98
N ASP A 85 5.29 -12.36 3.59
CA ASP A 85 5.85 -13.71 3.47
C ASP A 85 6.04 -14.40 4.82
N THR A 86 6.51 -13.67 5.83
CA THR A 86 6.64 -14.18 7.20
C THR A 86 5.28 -14.35 7.88
N GLY A 87 4.23 -13.71 7.35
CA GLY A 87 2.91 -13.65 7.97
C GLY A 87 2.82 -12.61 9.10
N SER A 88 3.85 -11.78 9.30
CA SER A 88 3.85 -10.68 10.27
C SER A 88 2.79 -9.64 9.93
N MET A 89 2.47 -9.46 8.65
CA MET A 89 1.47 -8.51 8.17
C MET A 89 0.63 -9.10 7.04
N THR A 90 -0.50 -8.46 6.78
CA THR A 90 -1.34 -8.71 5.61
C THR A 90 -1.55 -7.41 4.85
N LEU A 91 -2.13 -7.49 3.65
CA LEU A 91 -2.55 -6.28 2.92
C LEU A 91 -3.61 -5.46 3.67
N ALA A 92 -4.31 -6.07 4.63
CA ALA A 92 -5.28 -5.41 5.49
C ALA A 92 -4.65 -4.75 6.73
N THR A 93 -3.40 -5.07 7.10
CA THR A 93 -2.76 -4.49 8.28
C THR A 93 -2.77 -2.96 8.19
N VAL A 94 -3.16 -2.28 9.26
CA VAL A 94 -3.34 -0.83 9.30
C VAL A 94 -2.22 -0.18 10.10
N PHE A 95 -1.68 0.89 9.55
CA PHE A 95 -0.78 1.82 10.22
C PHE A 95 -1.39 3.21 10.25
N ASP A 96 -1.06 3.98 11.28
CA ASP A 96 -1.39 5.39 11.34
C ASP A 96 -0.43 6.21 10.45
N ASP A 97 -0.91 6.76 9.35
CA ASP A 97 -0.20 7.75 8.54
C ASP A 97 -0.35 9.13 9.19
N ALA A 98 0.63 9.48 10.02
CA ALA A 98 0.73 10.69 10.82
C ALA A 98 2.22 11.05 10.99
N PRO A 99 2.58 12.30 11.38
CA PRO A 99 3.97 12.71 11.58
C PRO A 99 4.82 11.67 12.29
N TYR A 100 5.95 11.30 11.66
CA TYR A 100 6.83 10.24 12.12
C TYR A 100 8.30 10.64 11.92
N GLN A 101 9.16 10.09 12.76
CA GLN A 101 10.60 10.31 12.71
C GLN A 101 11.30 8.96 12.73
N TYR A 102 12.43 8.91 12.05
CA TYR A 102 13.38 7.81 12.22
C TYR A 102 13.93 7.80 13.65
N GLU A 103 14.55 6.69 14.06
CA GLU A 103 15.22 6.56 15.36
C GLU A 103 16.29 7.62 15.62
N ASN A 104 16.91 8.16 14.56
CA ASN A 104 17.89 9.24 14.65
C ASN A 104 17.26 10.65 14.75
N GLY A 105 15.93 10.76 14.85
CA GLY A 105 15.18 12.01 14.96
C GLY A 105 14.89 12.73 13.62
N GLN A 106 15.41 12.24 12.49
CA GLN A 106 15.10 12.82 11.19
C GLN A 106 13.64 12.52 10.81
N LYS A 107 12.92 13.54 10.32
CA LYS A 107 11.52 13.40 9.89
C LYS A 107 11.40 12.49 8.67
N VAL A 108 10.39 11.62 8.70
CA VAL A 108 9.92 10.89 7.53
C VAL A 108 8.79 11.69 6.89
N THR A 109 8.92 12.03 5.61
CA THR A 109 7.90 12.81 4.88
C THR A 109 7.30 11.99 3.75
N ASN A 110 5.98 12.11 3.55
CA ASN A 110 5.32 11.65 2.33
C ASN A 110 5.64 12.61 1.16
N TYR A 111 5.16 12.27 -0.05
CA TYR A 111 5.32 13.13 -1.24
C TYR A 111 4.78 14.55 -1.00
N VAL A 112 3.57 14.63 -0.43
CA VAL A 112 3.03 15.87 0.14
C VAL A 112 3.38 15.88 1.62
N SER A 113 4.38 16.69 2.00
CA SER A 113 5.01 16.65 3.33
C SER A 113 4.10 17.08 4.49
N THR A 114 2.99 17.76 4.20
CA THR A 114 2.04 18.32 5.19
C THR A 114 0.71 17.57 5.26
N SER A 115 0.52 16.52 4.45
CA SER A 115 -0.73 15.75 4.36
C SER A 115 -0.55 14.33 4.90
N TYR A 116 -1.55 13.89 5.66
CA TYR A 116 -1.54 12.64 6.43
C TYR A 116 -2.91 11.99 6.35
N LYS A 117 -2.99 10.74 5.88
CA LYS A 117 -4.26 10.04 5.65
C LYS A 117 -4.86 9.42 6.91
N GLY A 118 -4.12 9.37 8.02
CA GLY A 118 -4.50 8.63 9.21
C GLY A 118 -4.45 7.12 9.00
N LEU A 119 -5.43 6.40 9.51
CA LEU A 119 -5.50 4.94 9.45
C LEU A 119 -5.50 4.44 8.00
N THR A 120 -4.39 3.81 7.62
CA THR A 120 -4.05 3.42 6.25
C THR A 120 -3.65 1.95 6.19
N THR A 121 -4.28 1.16 5.32
CA THR A 121 -3.92 -0.25 5.13
C THR A 121 -2.61 -0.39 4.34
N VAL A 122 -1.89 -1.51 4.52
CA VAL A 122 -0.71 -1.85 3.70
C VAL A 122 -1.03 -1.82 2.20
N ARG A 123 -2.22 -2.28 1.77
CA ARG A 123 -2.66 -2.15 0.37
C ARG A 123 -2.69 -0.70 -0.08
N ASP A 124 -3.34 0.18 0.67
CA ASP A 124 -3.47 1.59 0.28
C ASP A 124 -2.11 2.29 0.31
N ALA A 125 -1.25 1.94 1.28
CA ALA A 125 0.13 2.42 1.32
C ALA A 125 0.98 1.97 0.11
N ILE A 126 0.74 0.77 -0.42
CA ILE A 126 1.38 0.31 -1.68
C ILE A 126 0.87 1.13 -2.87
N ILE A 127 -0.45 1.34 -2.98
CA ILE A 127 -1.12 2.07 -4.07
C ILE A 127 -0.61 3.51 -4.15
N ASP A 128 -0.60 4.18 -3.00
CA ASP A 128 -0.25 5.60 -2.88
C ASP A 128 1.25 5.82 -2.71
N SER A 129 2.02 4.75 -2.54
CA SER A 129 3.43 4.82 -2.21
C SER A 129 3.67 5.66 -0.95
N ASN A 130 2.91 5.41 0.13
CA ASN A 130 3.06 6.12 1.40
C ASN A 130 4.43 5.82 2.05
N ASN A 131 5.18 6.85 2.43
CA ASN A 131 6.53 6.70 3.00
C ASN A 131 6.46 6.31 4.47
N ILE A 132 5.60 6.98 5.24
CA ILE A 132 5.49 6.79 6.68
C ILE A 132 5.05 5.36 7.01
N VAL A 133 4.01 4.87 6.34
CA VAL A 133 3.54 3.48 6.52
C VAL A 133 4.61 2.47 6.14
N ALA A 134 5.38 2.72 5.07
CA ALA A 134 6.46 1.81 4.66
C ALA A 134 7.60 1.75 5.68
N VAL A 135 7.98 2.90 6.26
CA VAL A 135 9.01 2.93 7.32
C VAL A 135 8.49 2.24 8.57
N LYS A 136 7.29 2.58 9.05
CA LYS A 136 6.67 1.92 10.21
C LYS A 136 6.57 0.40 10.03
N ALA A 137 6.14 -0.04 8.84
CA ALA A 137 6.05 -1.46 8.54
C ALA A 137 7.42 -2.16 8.53
N LEU A 138 8.48 -1.50 8.05
CA LEU A 138 9.83 -2.08 8.13
C LEU A 138 10.36 -2.09 9.57
N THR A 139 10.09 -1.04 10.34
CA THR A 139 10.46 -0.97 11.76
C THR A 139 9.83 -2.11 12.55
N ASP A 140 8.51 -2.33 12.39
CA ASP A 140 7.79 -3.43 13.05
C ASP A 140 8.26 -4.81 12.59
N LEU A 141 8.66 -4.96 11.32
CA LEU A 141 9.25 -6.19 10.78
C LEU A 141 10.71 -6.40 11.22
N THR A 142 11.40 -5.33 11.60
CA THR A 142 12.86 -5.15 11.69
C THR A 142 13.58 -4.95 10.34
N PRO A 143 14.49 -3.96 10.23
CA PRO A 143 15.30 -3.75 9.03
C PRO A 143 16.14 -4.95 8.60
N GLN A 144 16.60 -5.78 9.56
CA GLN A 144 17.42 -6.96 9.28
C GLN A 144 16.68 -7.97 8.40
N VAL A 145 15.41 -8.26 8.71
CA VAL A 145 14.59 -9.19 7.91
C VAL A 145 14.42 -8.68 6.48
N GLY A 146 14.23 -7.37 6.32
CA GLY A 146 14.14 -6.73 5.01
C GLY A 146 15.44 -6.84 4.20
N PHE A 147 16.58 -6.58 4.85
CA PHE A 147 17.90 -6.69 4.26
C PHE A 147 18.20 -8.12 3.77
N ASP A 148 17.96 -9.13 4.61
CA ASP A 148 18.20 -10.54 4.27
C ASP A 148 17.35 -10.99 3.08
N PHE A 149 16.13 -10.47 2.97
CA PHE A 149 15.25 -10.73 1.84
C PHE A 149 15.77 -10.13 0.54
N LEU A 150 16.33 -8.93 0.58
CA LEU A 150 16.97 -8.33 -0.59
C LEU A 150 18.19 -9.15 -1.04
N GLN A 151 19.00 -9.67 -0.12
CA GLN A 151 20.10 -10.58 -0.48
C GLN A 151 19.56 -11.85 -1.16
N LYS A 152 18.47 -12.43 -0.65
CA LYS A 152 17.76 -13.54 -1.33
C LYS A 152 17.23 -13.14 -2.69
N LEU A 153 16.93 -11.87 -2.95
CA LEU A 153 16.55 -11.35 -4.27
C LEU A 153 17.74 -11.02 -5.17
N GLY A 154 18.97 -11.33 -4.75
CA GLY A 154 20.16 -11.26 -5.59
C GLY A 154 20.75 -9.87 -5.75
N PHE A 155 20.43 -8.94 -4.86
CA PHE A 155 21.15 -7.67 -4.77
C PHE A 155 22.56 -7.91 -4.22
N THR A 156 23.57 -7.51 -4.97
CA THR A 156 24.99 -7.71 -4.66
C THR A 156 25.68 -6.43 -4.17
N THR A 157 24.98 -5.30 -4.23
CA THR A 157 25.51 -3.98 -3.94
C THR A 157 25.15 -3.46 -2.55
N LEU A 158 24.39 -4.24 -1.76
CA LEU A 158 24.01 -3.83 -0.41
C LEU A 158 25.20 -3.88 0.53
N VAL A 159 25.24 -2.92 1.45
CA VAL A 159 26.32 -2.74 2.40
C VAL A 159 25.87 -3.17 3.80
N ASN A 160 26.66 -4.04 4.43
CA ASN A 160 26.49 -4.40 5.84
C ASN A 160 27.88 -4.46 6.48
N ASN A 161 28.13 -3.61 7.47
CA ASN A 161 29.41 -3.49 8.18
C ASN A 161 30.60 -3.01 7.33
N ARG A 162 30.44 -1.97 6.50
CA ARG A 162 31.59 -1.36 5.80
C ARG A 162 32.12 -0.18 6.62
N VAL A 163 33.44 -0.08 6.73
CA VAL A 163 34.11 1.15 7.20
C VAL A 163 34.56 1.92 5.97
N SER A 164 34.02 3.12 5.77
CA SER A 164 34.38 4.00 4.66
C SER A 164 35.80 4.57 4.83
N THR A 165 36.33 5.19 3.78
CA THR A 165 37.68 5.78 3.77
C THR A 165 37.90 6.87 4.81
N ASN A 166 36.83 7.52 5.29
CA ASN A 166 36.87 8.51 6.37
C ASN A 166 36.56 7.92 7.76
N GLY A 167 36.52 6.58 7.90
CA GLY A 167 36.32 5.90 9.18
C GLY A 167 34.86 5.77 9.63
N THR A 168 33.90 6.20 8.82
CA THR A 168 32.46 6.07 9.14
C THR A 168 32.00 4.64 8.93
N TYR A 169 31.22 4.12 9.87
CA TYR A 169 30.56 2.83 9.71
C TYR A 169 29.29 2.99 8.85
N GLU A 170 29.17 2.17 7.80
CA GLU A 170 28.07 2.15 6.84
C GLU A 170 27.33 0.81 6.91
N SER A 171 26.01 0.88 7.02
CA SER A 171 25.13 -0.28 6.97
C SER A 171 23.76 0.11 6.42
N ASP A 172 23.27 -0.67 5.46
CA ASP A 172 21.92 -0.54 4.90
C ASP A 172 20.86 -1.19 5.82
N VAL A 173 21.27 -1.82 6.93
CA VAL A 173 20.35 -2.39 7.93
C VAL A 173 19.80 -1.28 8.83
N ASN A 174 18.93 -0.44 8.28
CA ASN A 174 18.32 0.67 9.00
C ASN A 174 16.92 1.01 8.42
N GLN A 175 16.18 1.90 9.09
CA GLN A 175 14.79 2.23 8.73
C GLN A 175 14.64 2.87 7.34
N SER A 176 15.67 3.54 6.82
CA SER A 176 15.63 4.19 5.49
C SER A 176 15.69 3.18 4.34
N LEU A 177 16.06 1.92 4.60
CA LEU A 177 16.01 0.81 3.65
C LEU A 177 14.62 0.63 3.03
N ALA A 178 13.56 0.94 3.78
CA ALA A 178 12.17 0.89 3.29
C ALA A 178 11.96 1.79 2.08
N LEU A 179 12.68 2.92 2.03
CA LEU A 179 12.54 3.95 1.00
C LEU A 179 13.65 3.90 -0.05
N GLY A 180 14.51 2.87 -0.01
CA GLY A 180 15.66 2.77 -0.90
C GLY A 180 16.82 3.69 -0.52
N GLY A 181 16.86 4.18 0.72
CA GLY A 181 18.02 4.86 1.30
C GLY A 181 19.13 3.85 1.58
N ILE A 182 19.91 3.54 0.57
CA ILE A 182 21.02 2.58 0.63
C ILE A 182 22.33 3.23 0.18
N THR A 183 23.43 2.67 0.66
CA THR A 183 24.78 3.26 0.58
C THR A 183 25.29 3.33 -0.85
N ASP A 184 25.26 2.21 -1.58
CA ASP A 184 25.86 2.10 -2.92
C ASP A 184 24.85 2.23 -4.07
N GLY A 185 23.55 2.10 -3.80
CA GLY A 185 22.52 1.94 -4.83
C GLY A 185 22.45 0.52 -5.43
N VAL A 186 21.61 0.32 -6.44
CA VAL A 186 21.45 -0.96 -7.18
C VAL A 186 21.53 -0.74 -8.68
N THR A 187 21.84 -1.80 -9.43
CA THR A 187 21.76 -1.78 -10.90
C THR A 187 20.33 -2.02 -11.38
N ASN A 188 20.02 -1.55 -12.60
CA ASN A 188 18.70 -1.77 -13.21
C ASN A 188 18.40 -3.27 -13.39
N VAL A 189 19.40 -4.05 -13.81
CA VAL A 189 19.23 -5.51 -13.99
C VAL A 189 18.91 -6.22 -12.67
N GLU A 190 19.59 -5.89 -11.56
CA GLU A 190 19.28 -6.46 -10.24
C GLU A 190 17.84 -6.13 -9.82
N LEU A 191 17.44 -4.87 -9.96
CA LEU A 191 16.09 -4.43 -9.60
C LEU A 191 15.03 -5.11 -10.46
N THR A 192 15.26 -5.23 -11.77
CA THR A 192 14.37 -5.95 -12.70
C THR A 192 14.24 -7.42 -12.32
N ALA A 193 15.35 -8.07 -11.96
CA ALA A 193 15.37 -9.48 -11.57
C ALA A 193 14.61 -9.74 -10.26
N ALA A 194 14.70 -8.82 -9.30
CA ALA A 194 13.95 -8.90 -8.05
C ALA A 194 12.42 -8.82 -8.29
N TYR A 195 11.96 -7.89 -9.13
CA TYR A 195 10.54 -7.84 -9.54
C TYR A 195 10.14 -9.06 -10.37
N ALA A 196 11.05 -9.59 -11.20
CA ALA A 196 10.79 -10.79 -11.98
C ALA A 196 10.56 -12.02 -11.08
N ALA A 197 11.16 -12.06 -9.88
CA ALA A 197 10.87 -13.10 -8.90
C ALA A 197 9.41 -13.07 -8.41
N ILE A 198 8.86 -11.87 -8.18
CA ILE A 198 7.43 -11.69 -7.82
C ILE A 198 6.55 -12.13 -9.00
N ALA A 199 6.84 -11.64 -10.20
CA ALA A 199 6.14 -12.01 -11.43
C ALA A 199 6.18 -13.53 -11.71
N ASN A 200 7.27 -14.19 -11.29
CA ASN A 200 7.49 -15.63 -11.37
C ASN A 200 7.02 -16.37 -10.11
N GLN A 201 5.95 -15.89 -9.47
CA GLN A 201 5.28 -16.58 -8.36
C GLN A 201 6.20 -16.89 -7.16
N GLY A 202 7.20 -16.04 -6.95
CA GLY A 202 8.15 -16.13 -5.84
C GLY A 202 9.42 -16.94 -6.12
N THR A 203 9.69 -17.31 -7.36
CA THR A 203 10.94 -17.96 -7.75
C THR A 203 11.87 -16.96 -8.44
N TYR A 204 12.98 -16.64 -7.79
CA TYR A 204 14.04 -15.84 -8.37
C TYR A 204 14.88 -16.68 -9.33
N ASN A 205 15.19 -16.12 -10.50
CA ASN A 205 16.15 -16.66 -11.46
C ASN A 205 17.29 -15.66 -11.60
N THR A 206 18.53 -16.14 -11.49
CA THR A 206 19.70 -15.28 -11.78
C THR A 206 19.62 -14.78 -13.22
N PRO A 207 19.86 -13.48 -13.49
CA PRO A 207 19.89 -12.93 -14.84
C PRO A 207 20.86 -13.66 -15.76
N VAL A 208 20.39 -14.03 -16.95
CA VAL A 208 21.15 -14.77 -17.97
C VAL A 208 21.32 -13.89 -19.21
N LEU A 209 22.56 -13.43 -19.46
CA LEU A 209 22.94 -12.64 -20.63
C LEU A 209 23.47 -13.49 -21.79
N TYR A 210 23.91 -14.71 -21.51
CA TYR A 210 24.37 -15.69 -22.50
C TYR A 210 23.91 -17.09 -22.08
N THR A 211 23.64 -17.98 -23.04
CA THR A 211 23.21 -19.36 -22.78
C THR A 211 24.35 -20.35 -22.97
N THR A 212 25.03 -20.28 -24.12
CA THR A 212 26.14 -21.18 -24.47
C THR A 212 27.12 -20.44 -25.37
N VAL A 213 28.41 -20.67 -25.15
CA VAL A 213 29.49 -20.23 -26.04
C VAL A 213 30.12 -21.50 -26.63
N LYS A 214 30.23 -21.55 -27.96
CA LYS A 214 30.84 -22.67 -28.69
C LYS A 214 32.05 -22.18 -29.47
N ASP A 215 33.02 -23.07 -29.69
CA ASP A 215 34.07 -22.85 -30.68
C ASP A 215 33.55 -23.07 -32.12
N SER A 216 34.42 -22.85 -33.11
CA SER A 216 34.10 -23.07 -34.53
C SER A 216 33.79 -24.53 -34.89
N ASN A 217 34.25 -25.48 -34.07
CA ASN A 217 34.04 -26.92 -34.25
C ASN A 217 32.75 -27.40 -33.58
N GLY A 218 32.02 -26.51 -32.89
CA GLY A 218 30.78 -26.80 -32.19
C GLY A 218 30.97 -27.31 -30.75
N ASN A 219 32.21 -27.36 -30.24
CA ASN A 219 32.48 -27.76 -28.87
C ASN A 219 32.00 -26.66 -27.91
N VAL A 220 31.36 -27.07 -26.81
CA VAL A 220 30.85 -26.14 -25.80
C VAL A 220 32.01 -25.66 -24.92
N LEU A 221 32.31 -24.36 -24.98
CA LEU A 221 33.33 -23.70 -24.15
C LEU A 221 32.74 -23.22 -22.82
N LEU A 222 31.58 -22.57 -22.88
CA LEU A 222 30.87 -22.07 -21.71
C LEU A 222 29.39 -22.46 -21.78
N SER A 223 28.84 -22.92 -20.66
CA SER A 223 27.41 -23.23 -20.54
C SER A 223 26.84 -22.54 -19.31
N ASN A 224 25.87 -21.64 -19.52
CA ASN A 224 25.21 -20.94 -18.42
C ASN A 224 24.00 -21.74 -17.94
N LYS A 225 24.22 -22.57 -16.93
CA LYS A 225 23.13 -23.31 -16.28
C LYS A 225 22.28 -22.35 -15.45
N LYS A 226 20.97 -22.37 -15.69
CA LYS A 226 19.98 -21.58 -14.93
C LYS A 226 20.13 -21.83 -13.43
N LYS A 227 20.38 -20.78 -12.66
CA LYS A 227 20.34 -20.80 -11.19
C LYS A 227 19.03 -20.19 -10.71
N SER A 228 18.25 -20.94 -9.94
CA SER A 228 16.93 -20.53 -9.44
C SER A 228 16.74 -20.89 -7.98
N ARG A 229 16.02 -20.03 -7.24
CA ARG A 229 15.66 -20.28 -5.83
C ARG A 229 14.29 -19.70 -5.51
N LYS A 230 13.56 -20.34 -4.60
CA LYS A 230 12.33 -19.77 -4.04
C LYS A 230 12.71 -18.70 -3.03
N VAL A 231 12.14 -17.51 -3.17
CA VAL A 231 12.44 -16.34 -2.32
C VAL A 231 11.22 -15.88 -1.53
N ILE A 232 10.02 -16.00 -2.09
CA ILE A 232 8.74 -15.78 -1.40
C ILE A 232 7.76 -16.92 -1.74
N LYS A 233 6.75 -17.10 -0.90
CA LYS A 233 5.62 -17.99 -1.15
C LYS A 233 4.82 -17.51 -2.36
N LYS A 234 4.22 -18.46 -3.08
CA LYS A 234 3.31 -18.17 -4.21
C LYS A 234 2.08 -17.35 -3.79
N SER A 235 1.61 -17.49 -2.54
CA SER A 235 0.55 -16.63 -1.98
C SER A 235 1.00 -15.18 -1.82
N THR A 236 2.20 -14.97 -1.28
CA THR A 236 2.82 -13.64 -1.13
C THR A 236 2.98 -12.96 -2.49
N ALA A 237 3.56 -13.66 -3.46
CA ALA A 237 3.74 -13.13 -4.82
C ALA A 237 2.40 -12.73 -5.46
N TRP A 238 1.35 -13.53 -5.26
CA TRP A 238 0.02 -13.23 -5.75
C TRP A 238 -0.60 -12.00 -5.07
N LEU A 239 -0.50 -11.90 -3.74
CA LEU A 239 -1.01 -10.76 -2.96
C LEU A 239 -0.33 -9.46 -3.38
N LEU A 240 1.01 -9.46 -3.47
CA LEU A 240 1.77 -8.30 -3.95
C LEU A 240 1.39 -7.92 -5.38
N THR A 241 1.27 -8.90 -6.28
CA THR A 241 0.82 -8.66 -7.66
C THR A 241 -0.55 -8.00 -7.67
N ASN A 242 -1.49 -8.51 -6.87
CA ASN A 242 -2.85 -7.96 -6.79
C ASN A 242 -2.90 -6.53 -6.21
N ALA A 243 -2.03 -6.19 -5.24
CA ALA A 243 -1.89 -4.82 -4.75
C ALA A 243 -1.20 -3.91 -5.78
N MET A 244 -0.20 -4.40 -6.50
CA MET A 244 0.53 -3.65 -7.53
C MET A 244 -0.26 -3.48 -8.83
N GLU A 245 -1.27 -4.31 -9.10
CA GLU A 245 -2.27 -4.01 -10.13
C GLU A 245 -3.05 -2.73 -9.80
N ASP A 246 -3.37 -2.49 -8.54
CA ASP A 246 -4.08 -1.28 -8.10
C ASP A 246 -3.19 -0.03 -8.21
N VAL A 247 -1.85 -0.16 -8.09
CA VAL A 247 -0.91 0.94 -8.35
C VAL A 247 -1.07 1.48 -9.78
N VAL A 248 -1.29 0.60 -10.76
CA VAL A 248 -1.50 1.01 -12.16
C VAL A 248 -2.94 1.45 -12.40
N LYS A 249 -3.94 0.77 -11.85
CA LYS A 249 -5.35 1.10 -12.10
C LYS A 249 -5.78 2.43 -11.46
N LYS A 250 -5.30 2.70 -10.24
CA LYS A 250 -5.79 3.83 -9.43
C LYS A 250 -4.72 4.57 -8.61
N GLY A 251 -3.48 4.11 -8.61
CA GLY A 251 -2.39 4.69 -7.82
C GLY A 251 -1.35 5.45 -8.64
N THR A 252 -0.11 5.47 -8.14
CA THR A 252 0.99 6.25 -8.70
C THR A 252 1.47 5.80 -10.08
N GLY A 253 1.05 4.62 -10.56
CA GLY A 253 1.50 4.01 -11.82
C GLY A 253 0.56 4.20 -13.02
N ARG A 254 -0.48 5.03 -12.90
CA ARG A 254 -1.55 5.19 -13.92
C ARG A 254 -1.07 5.43 -15.34
N ALA A 255 -0.06 6.26 -15.54
CA ALA A 255 0.48 6.57 -16.87
C ALA A 255 1.09 5.35 -17.59
N ALA A 256 1.33 4.23 -16.89
CA ALA A 256 1.84 2.99 -17.47
C ALA A 256 0.74 2.00 -17.92
N GLN A 257 -0.55 2.35 -17.79
CA GLN A 257 -1.64 1.50 -18.25
C GLN A 257 -1.51 1.23 -19.76
N LEU A 258 -1.43 -0.05 -20.13
CA LEU A 258 -1.23 -0.51 -21.51
C LEU A 258 -2.51 -0.38 -22.33
N ASP A 259 -2.37 -0.05 -23.62
CA ASP A 259 -3.48 0.15 -24.56
C ASP A 259 -4.22 -1.16 -24.85
N SER A 260 -3.49 -2.28 -24.80
CA SER A 260 -4.04 -3.63 -25.04
C SER A 260 -4.92 -4.19 -23.91
N ASN A 261 -5.05 -3.47 -22.78
CA ASN A 261 -5.66 -3.98 -21.54
C ASN A 261 -4.99 -5.26 -20.97
N MET A 262 -3.76 -5.59 -21.41
CA MET A 262 -2.94 -6.61 -20.76
C MET A 262 -2.80 -6.29 -19.27
N ALA A 263 -2.90 -7.31 -18.41
CA ALA A 263 -2.71 -7.11 -16.97
C ALA A 263 -1.29 -6.60 -16.68
N VAL A 264 -1.20 -5.56 -15.85
CA VAL A 264 0.05 -4.95 -15.39
C VAL A 264 0.03 -4.86 -13.88
N ALA A 265 1.14 -5.25 -13.27
CA ALA A 265 1.45 -4.95 -11.88
C ALA A 265 2.79 -4.20 -11.86
N ALA A 266 2.85 -3.10 -11.11
CA ALA A 266 4.03 -2.27 -11.09
C ALA A 266 4.21 -1.48 -9.80
N LYS A 267 5.38 -0.86 -9.66
CA LYS A 267 5.69 0.11 -8.63
C LYS A 267 6.57 1.24 -9.17
N THR A 268 6.26 2.47 -8.75
CA THR A 268 7.09 3.66 -8.99
C THR A 268 8.16 3.83 -7.90
N GLY A 269 9.29 4.42 -8.27
CA GLY A 269 10.31 4.91 -7.35
C GLY A 269 10.74 6.31 -7.73
N THR A 270 10.88 7.16 -6.73
CA THR A 270 11.45 8.50 -6.83
C THR A 270 12.39 8.67 -5.65
N THR A 271 13.58 9.20 -5.88
CA THR A 271 14.53 9.55 -4.82
C THR A 271 14.34 10.99 -4.37
N SER A 272 14.87 11.33 -3.19
CA SER A 272 14.88 12.71 -2.71
C SER A 272 15.52 13.64 -3.76
N ASN A 273 15.01 14.87 -3.87
CA ASN A 273 15.46 15.88 -4.84
C ASN A 273 15.32 15.45 -6.31
N ASN A 274 14.52 14.43 -6.63
CA ASN A 274 14.18 14.02 -7.99
C ASN A 274 15.41 13.65 -8.86
N TYR A 275 16.43 13.04 -8.26
CA TYR A 275 17.64 12.60 -8.99
C TYR A 275 17.38 11.35 -9.84
N ASP A 276 16.58 10.42 -9.31
CA ASP A 276 16.31 9.14 -9.92
C ASP A 276 14.81 8.87 -9.98
N TYR A 277 14.32 8.57 -11.18
CA TYR A 277 12.97 8.07 -11.39
C TYR A 277 13.04 6.63 -11.90
N TRP A 278 12.26 5.77 -11.26
CA TRP A 278 12.18 4.35 -11.53
C TRP A 278 10.74 3.92 -11.79
N PHE A 279 10.55 3.09 -12.82
CA PHE A 279 9.33 2.31 -13.00
C PHE A 279 9.70 0.84 -13.10
N CYS A 280 9.21 0.01 -12.19
CA CYS A 280 9.40 -1.44 -12.21
C CYS A 280 8.05 -2.10 -12.41
N GLY A 281 7.84 -2.74 -13.56
CA GLY A 281 6.54 -3.29 -13.92
C GLY A 281 6.65 -4.62 -14.67
N TYR A 282 5.59 -5.42 -14.62
CA TYR A 282 5.54 -6.68 -15.32
C TYR A 282 4.14 -7.01 -15.83
N THR A 283 4.11 -7.81 -16.90
CA THR A 283 2.93 -8.47 -17.44
C THR A 283 3.02 -9.98 -17.15
N PRO A 284 2.02 -10.80 -17.50
CA PRO A 284 2.14 -12.26 -17.40
C PRO A 284 3.28 -12.89 -18.22
N TYR A 285 3.94 -12.14 -19.10
CA TYR A 285 5.01 -12.62 -19.98
C TYR A 285 6.40 -12.11 -19.61
N TYR A 286 6.54 -10.80 -19.40
CA TYR A 286 7.83 -10.14 -19.21
C TYR A 286 7.82 -9.15 -18.06
N THR A 287 8.98 -8.99 -17.43
CA THR A 287 9.25 -7.98 -16.40
C THR A 287 10.27 -6.99 -16.93
N ALA A 288 10.02 -5.71 -16.72
CA ALA A 288 10.93 -4.68 -17.15
C ALA A 288 10.99 -3.49 -16.19
N SER A 289 12.17 -2.89 -16.09
CA SER A 289 12.38 -1.67 -15.31
C SER A 289 13.03 -0.57 -16.15
N VAL A 290 12.54 0.65 -15.98
CA VAL A 290 13.11 1.89 -16.56
C VAL A 290 13.70 2.71 -15.43
N TRP A 291 14.92 3.20 -15.60
CA TRP A 291 15.47 4.32 -14.85
C TRP A 291 15.63 5.52 -15.79
N THR A 292 15.36 6.72 -15.26
CA THR A 292 15.74 7.99 -15.89
C THR A 292 16.34 8.91 -14.85
N GLY A 293 17.44 9.57 -15.21
CA GLY A 293 18.17 10.48 -14.34
C GLY A 293 19.41 11.03 -15.03
N TYR A 294 20.13 11.93 -14.38
CA TYR A 294 21.42 12.40 -14.89
C TYR A 294 22.56 11.50 -14.41
N ASP A 295 23.65 11.46 -15.18
CA ASP A 295 24.88 10.79 -14.74
C ASP A 295 25.46 11.39 -13.45
N TYR A 296 25.29 12.69 -13.24
CA TYR A 296 25.59 13.36 -11.98
C TYR A 296 24.30 13.53 -11.17
N ASN A 297 24.38 13.50 -9.84
CA ASN A 297 23.21 13.68 -8.97
C ASN A 297 22.69 15.12 -9.05
N THR A 298 21.82 15.35 -10.03
CA THR A 298 21.23 16.64 -10.35
C THR A 298 19.73 16.46 -10.45
N SER A 299 18.97 17.38 -9.85
CA SER A 299 17.53 17.42 -10.00
C SER A 299 17.16 17.80 -11.43
N PHE A 300 16.13 17.17 -11.99
CA PHE A 300 15.45 17.70 -13.18
C PHE A 300 13.99 17.89 -12.89
N ASP A 301 13.45 18.96 -13.47
CA ASP A 301 12.02 19.11 -13.63
C ASP A 301 11.56 18.12 -14.69
N ASN A 302 10.74 17.18 -14.24
CA ASN A 302 10.09 16.19 -15.06
C ASN A 302 8.59 16.41 -14.93
N ASP A 303 7.88 16.34 -16.07
CA ASP A 303 6.45 16.11 -16.15
C ASP A 303 6.17 14.67 -15.66
N GLU A 304 6.32 14.46 -14.34
CA GLU A 304 6.20 13.32 -13.38
C GLU A 304 6.09 11.83 -13.84
N ASP A 305 6.10 11.54 -15.14
CA ASP A 305 5.57 10.30 -15.73
C ASP A 305 6.39 9.76 -16.90
N TYR A 306 7.40 10.46 -17.44
CA TYR A 306 8.11 9.97 -18.65
C TYR A 306 8.66 8.55 -18.50
N HIS A 307 9.21 8.18 -17.34
CA HIS A 307 9.69 6.81 -17.07
C HIS A 307 8.57 5.76 -17.18
N LYS A 308 7.34 6.11 -16.81
CA LYS A 308 6.13 5.27 -16.92
C LYS A 308 5.66 5.19 -18.37
N VAL A 309 5.64 6.32 -19.08
CA VAL A 309 5.25 6.41 -20.49
C VAL A 309 6.24 5.68 -21.40
N ILE A 310 7.55 5.79 -21.14
CA ILE A 310 8.60 5.04 -21.85
C ILE A 310 8.38 3.54 -21.65
N TRP A 311 8.17 3.10 -20.40
CA TRP A 311 7.88 1.70 -20.11
C TRP A 311 6.65 1.22 -20.90
N LYS A 312 5.55 1.98 -20.85
CA LYS A 312 4.30 1.68 -21.57
C LYS A 312 4.55 1.50 -23.06
N LYS A 313 5.17 2.51 -23.72
CA LYS A 313 5.41 2.50 -25.17
C LYS A 313 6.26 1.30 -25.60
N ILE A 314 7.29 0.96 -24.85
CA ILE A 314 8.13 -0.21 -25.15
C ILE A 314 7.32 -1.50 -25.00
N MET A 315 6.56 -1.64 -23.90
CA MET A 315 5.79 -2.85 -23.62
C MET A 315 4.62 -3.05 -24.58
N ASP A 316 3.88 -2.00 -24.94
CA ASP A 316 2.81 -2.06 -25.96
C ASP A 316 3.37 -2.48 -27.32
N ARG A 317 4.53 -1.93 -27.71
CA ARG A 317 5.23 -2.36 -28.94
C ARG A 317 5.62 -3.83 -28.89
N ILE A 318 6.17 -4.31 -27.77
CA ILE A 318 6.51 -5.73 -27.59
C ILE A 318 5.27 -6.61 -27.70
N ILE A 319 4.16 -6.23 -27.05
CA ILE A 319 2.91 -6.99 -27.08
C ILE A 319 2.40 -7.10 -28.53
N SER A 320 2.40 -6.00 -29.27
CA SER A 320 1.98 -5.94 -30.67
C SER A 320 2.88 -6.79 -31.58
N GLU A 321 4.19 -6.52 -31.58
CA GLU A 321 5.14 -7.20 -32.48
C GLU A 321 5.30 -8.69 -32.16
N LYS A 322 5.22 -9.09 -30.89
CA LYS A 322 5.25 -10.51 -30.48
C LYS A 322 3.87 -11.17 -30.53
N LYS A 323 2.81 -10.44 -30.91
CA LYS A 323 1.41 -10.93 -30.98
C LYS A 323 0.99 -11.61 -29.68
N GLN A 324 1.33 -11.01 -28.53
CA GLN A 324 1.03 -11.59 -27.23
C GLN A 324 -0.48 -11.57 -26.97
N LYS A 325 -1.05 -12.73 -26.63
CA LYS A 325 -2.45 -12.81 -26.20
C LYS A 325 -2.62 -12.09 -24.87
N VAL A 326 -3.58 -11.16 -24.82
CA VAL A 326 -4.03 -10.47 -23.59
C VAL A 326 -4.44 -11.51 -22.55
N LYS A 327 -3.86 -11.41 -21.34
CA LYS A 327 -4.11 -12.34 -20.24
C LYS A 327 -4.08 -11.61 -18.91
N SER A 328 -4.82 -12.15 -17.94
CA SER A 328 -4.71 -11.80 -16.52
C SER A 328 -3.55 -12.56 -15.86
N PHE A 329 -3.14 -12.11 -14.68
CA PHE A 329 -2.19 -12.86 -13.86
C PHE A 329 -2.78 -14.21 -13.41
N PRO A 330 -1.95 -15.26 -13.24
CA PRO A 330 -2.43 -16.57 -12.78
C PRO A 330 -3.13 -16.49 -11.43
N SER A 331 -4.27 -17.17 -11.29
CA SER A 331 -4.97 -17.28 -10.02
C SER A 331 -4.22 -18.16 -9.01
N ASN A 332 -4.55 -18.03 -7.74
CA ASN A 332 -4.02 -18.87 -6.67
C ASN A 332 -5.17 -19.38 -5.79
N LYS A 333 -5.43 -20.71 -5.83
CA LYS A 333 -6.53 -21.37 -5.12
C LYS A 333 -6.43 -21.27 -3.59
N ASN A 334 -5.24 -20.99 -3.05
CA ASN A 334 -4.99 -20.89 -1.62
C ASN A 334 -5.29 -19.50 -1.04
N ILE A 335 -5.69 -18.54 -1.87
CA ILE A 335 -6.08 -17.21 -1.44
C ILE A 335 -7.50 -17.24 -0.87
N LYS A 336 -7.67 -16.67 0.31
CA LYS A 336 -8.97 -16.48 0.97
C LYS A 336 -9.42 -15.03 0.81
N LYS A 337 -10.73 -14.81 0.87
CA LYS A 337 -11.34 -13.48 0.83
C LYS A 337 -12.11 -13.24 2.12
N ALA A 338 -12.11 -12.00 2.60
CA ALA A 338 -12.95 -11.58 3.71
C ALA A 338 -13.33 -10.11 3.57
N GLU A 339 -14.49 -9.73 4.10
CA GLU A 339 -14.87 -8.33 4.24
C GLU A 339 -14.24 -7.73 5.50
N ILE A 340 -13.39 -6.74 5.30
CA ILE A 340 -12.68 -6.04 6.36
C ILE A 340 -13.07 -4.58 6.41
N CYS A 341 -12.87 -3.96 7.57
CA CYS A 341 -12.89 -2.52 7.71
C CYS A 341 -11.50 -1.97 7.35
N ILE A 342 -11.41 -1.06 6.37
CA ILE A 342 -10.14 -0.47 5.92
C ILE A 342 -9.51 0.48 6.94
N LYS A 343 -10.21 0.82 8.03
CA LYS A 343 -9.67 1.63 9.14
C LYS A 343 -9.11 0.78 10.29
N SER A 344 -9.46 -0.49 10.40
CA SER A 344 -8.88 -1.40 11.42
C SER A 344 -8.10 -2.57 10.84
N GLY A 345 -8.33 -2.93 9.58
CA GLY A 345 -7.81 -4.16 8.97
C GLY A 345 -8.51 -5.44 9.45
N LYS A 346 -9.49 -5.30 10.34
CA LYS A 346 -10.21 -6.40 11.01
C LYS A 346 -11.55 -6.66 10.34
N LYS A 347 -12.26 -7.71 10.77
CA LYS A 347 -13.59 -8.05 10.24
C LYS A 347 -14.53 -6.84 10.40
N ALA A 348 -15.19 -6.45 9.31
CA ALA A 348 -16.10 -5.31 9.34
C ALA A 348 -17.28 -5.56 10.30
N LEU A 349 -17.67 -4.53 11.06
CA LEU A 349 -18.90 -4.56 11.85
C LEU A 349 -20.10 -4.31 10.93
N PRO A 350 -21.09 -5.23 10.86
CA PRO A 350 -22.28 -5.05 10.06
C PRO A 350 -23.02 -3.76 10.44
N ASN A 351 -23.49 -3.00 9.45
CA ASN A 351 -24.22 -1.73 9.62
C ASN A 351 -23.49 -0.61 10.38
N VAL A 352 -22.21 -0.81 10.74
CA VAL A 352 -21.39 0.21 11.41
C VAL A 352 -20.31 0.69 10.45
N CYS A 353 -19.39 -0.19 10.02
CA CYS A 353 -18.30 0.20 9.13
C CYS A 353 -18.78 0.64 7.74
N SER A 354 -19.91 0.10 7.26
CA SER A 354 -20.53 0.49 5.99
C SER A 354 -21.25 1.84 6.04
N LYS A 355 -21.53 2.35 7.26
CA LYS A 355 -22.20 3.64 7.52
C LYS A 355 -21.25 4.67 8.13
N ASP A 356 -19.95 4.51 7.90
CA ASP A 356 -18.97 5.53 8.26
C ASP A 356 -19.31 6.87 7.58
N PRO A 357 -19.12 8.01 8.28
CA PRO A 357 -19.53 9.33 7.81
C PRO A 357 -18.84 9.82 6.52
N GLU A 358 -17.68 9.28 6.14
CA GLU A 358 -17.01 9.65 4.88
C GLU A 358 -17.59 8.85 3.70
N LYS A 359 -17.55 7.53 3.81
CA LYS A 359 -18.00 6.53 2.83
C LYS A 359 -17.95 5.14 3.49
N SER A 360 -18.46 4.11 2.83
CA SER A 360 -18.28 2.73 3.33
C SER A 360 -16.80 2.42 3.52
N MET A 361 -16.42 2.03 4.74
CA MET A 361 -15.08 1.54 5.08
C MET A 361 -14.95 0.04 4.89
N VAL A 362 -15.95 -0.64 4.30
CA VAL A 362 -15.93 -2.08 4.06
C VAL A 362 -15.30 -2.39 2.71
N ARG A 363 -14.30 -3.27 2.69
CA ARG A 363 -13.64 -3.75 1.46
C ARG A 363 -13.49 -5.26 1.52
N THR A 364 -13.75 -5.94 0.40
CA THR A 364 -13.29 -7.33 0.23
C THR A 364 -11.76 -7.31 0.06
N GLU A 365 -11.06 -7.96 0.97
CA GLU A 365 -9.60 -8.08 0.94
C GLU A 365 -9.15 -9.54 0.81
N TYR A 366 -7.92 -9.73 0.36
CA TYR A 366 -7.34 -11.03 0.04
C TYR A 366 -6.25 -11.43 1.04
N PHE A 367 -6.24 -12.71 1.40
CA PHE A 367 -5.38 -13.25 2.45
C PHE A 367 -4.72 -14.55 2.02
N ALA A 368 -3.51 -14.79 2.53
CA ALA A 368 -2.96 -16.13 2.54
C ALA A 368 -3.79 -17.03 3.48
N SER A 369 -3.75 -18.34 3.27
CA SER A 369 -4.45 -19.26 4.17
C SER A 369 -3.89 -19.13 5.59
N GLY A 370 -4.77 -19.08 6.59
CA GLY A 370 -4.40 -18.88 8.00
C GLY A 370 -4.24 -17.42 8.45
N THR A 371 -4.22 -16.44 7.53
CA THR A 371 -4.00 -15.02 7.89
C THR A 371 -5.25 -14.14 7.81
N VAL A 372 -6.44 -14.74 7.69
CA VAL A 372 -7.71 -13.99 7.70
C VAL A 372 -7.96 -13.45 9.11
N PRO A 373 -8.26 -12.15 9.29
CA PRO A 373 -8.50 -11.58 10.61
C PRO A 373 -9.71 -12.23 11.28
N LYS A 374 -9.56 -12.56 12.57
CA LYS A 374 -10.63 -13.16 13.39
C LYS A 374 -11.37 -12.11 14.20
N ASP A 375 -10.66 -11.09 14.66
CA ASP A 375 -11.23 -10.02 15.47
C ASP A 375 -12.11 -9.09 14.64
N SER A 376 -13.10 -8.51 15.30
CA SER A 376 -13.98 -7.48 14.74
C SER A 376 -13.33 -6.10 14.82
N CYS A 377 -13.79 -5.18 13.96
CA CYS A 377 -13.35 -3.80 13.95
C CYS A 377 -13.48 -3.15 15.33
N ASP A 378 -12.40 -2.51 15.76
CA ASP A 378 -12.27 -1.68 16.95
C ASP A 378 -11.99 -0.20 16.62
N ALA A 379 -11.87 0.14 15.33
CA ALA A 379 -11.69 1.50 14.83
C ALA A 379 -13.01 2.25 14.59
N HIS A 380 -14.17 1.62 14.83
CA HIS A 380 -15.49 2.24 14.67
C HIS A 380 -16.35 2.03 15.91
N ILE A 381 -17.14 3.05 16.24
CA ILE A 381 -18.14 2.99 17.30
C ILE A 381 -19.46 3.60 16.81
N ALA A 382 -20.57 2.93 17.12
CA ALA A 382 -21.91 3.45 16.91
C ALA A 382 -22.42 4.04 18.23
N VAL A 383 -22.77 5.32 18.23
CA VAL A 383 -23.31 6.00 19.41
C VAL A 383 -24.75 6.41 19.12
N THR A 384 -25.67 5.95 19.96
CA THR A 384 -27.09 6.32 19.90
C THR A 384 -27.35 7.52 20.79
N PHE A 385 -28.04 8.52 20.24
CA PHE A 385 -28.36 9.80 20.86
C PHE A 385 -29.86 9.95 21.02
N CYS A 386 -30.24 10.76 22.00
CA CYS A 386 -31.62 11.20 22.19
C CYS A 386 -31.88 12.47 21.35
N LEU A 387 -32.90 12.44 20.48
CA LEU A 387 -33.36 13.59 19.69
C LEU A 387 -33.85 14.77 20.54
N LYS A 388 -34.20 14.55 21.82
CA LYS A 388 -34.71 15.59 22.72
C LYS A 388 -33.62 16.28 23.53
N SER A 389 -32.64 15.53 24.04
CA SER A 389 -31.57 16.10 24.85
C SER A 389 -30.28 16.31 24.07
N HIS A 390 -30.15 15.75 22.87
CA HIS A 390 -28.93 15.68 22.06
C HIS A 390 -27.74 14.95 22.71
N LEU A 391 -27.89 14.47 23.95
CA LEU A 391 -26.97 13.61 24.69
C LEU A 391 -27.11 12.12 24.34
N VAL A 392 -26.16 11.30 24.79
CA VAL A 392 -26.16 9.84 24.57
C VAL A 392 -27.44 9.22 25.14
N ALA A 393 -28.15 8.44 24.32
CA ALA A 393 -29.41 7.83 24.71
C ALA A 393 -29.20 6.87 25.90
N GLN A 394 -30.14 6.90 26.84
CA GLN A 394 -30.23 5.91 27.91
C GLN A 394 -31.23 4.81 27.55
N LYS A 395 -31.25 3.75 28.37
CA LYS A 395 -32.20 2.63 28.22
C LYS A 395 -33.66 3.07 28.17
N PHE A 396 -34.02 4.19 28.79
CA PHE A 396 -35.38 4.73 28.85
C PHE A 396 -35.75 5.70 27.73
N CYS A 397 -34.81 6.12 26.88
CA CYS A 397 -35.14 6.96 25.73
C CYS A 397 -36.10 6.20 24.81
N PRO A 398 -37.28 6.72 24.45
CA PRO A 398 -38.15 6.08 23.47
C PRO A 398 -37.47 5.92 22.11
N ASP A 399 -37.71 4.82 21.40
CA ASP A 399 -37.05 4.52 20.11
C ASP A 399 -37.29 5.60 19.05
N LYS A 400 -38.49 6.19 19.02
CA LYS A 400 -38.82 7.33 18.14
C LYS A 400 -37.98 8.59 18.40
N PHE A 401 -37.29 8.65 19.53
CA PHE A 401 -36.37 9.72 19.90
C PHE A 401 -34.92 9.26 19.86
N ARG A 402 -34.60 8.09 19.31
CA ARG A 402 -33.23 7.61 19.17
C ARG A 402 -32.75 7.83 17.73
N TYR A 403 -31.51 8.30 17.59
CA TYR A 403 -30.79 8.28 16.31
C TYR A 403 -29.35 7.86 16.55
N THR A 404 -28.75 7.13 15.62
CA THR A 404 -27.38 6.61 15.76
C THR A 404 -26.44 7.34 14.82
N LYS A 405 -25.29 7.77 15.33
CA LYS A 405 -24.16 8.25 14.52
C LYS A 405 -22.99 7.30 14.67
N ILE A 406 -22.20 7.19 13.61
CA ILE A 406 -20.98 6.39 13.58
C ILE A 406 -19.78 7.32 13.70
N PHE A 407 -18.80 6.91 14.51
CA PHE A 407 -17.53 7.59 14.69
C PHE A 407 -16.38 6.63 14.50
N ARG A 408 -15.20 7.17 14.18
CA ARG A 408 -13.93 6.45 14.24
C ARG A 408 -13.36 6.53 15.66
N VAL A 409 -12.59 5.51 16.05
CA VAL A 409 -11.84 5.50 17.31
C VAL A 409 -10.39 5.84 17.00
N ARG A 410 -9.87 6.90 17.63
CA ARG A 410 -8.49 7.33 17.47
C ARG A 410 -7.54 6.35 18.18
N PRO A 411 -6.50 5.83 17.50
CA PRO A 411 -5.47 5.05 18.18
C PRO A 411 -4.79 5.85 19.28
N LYS A 412 -4.47 5.22 20.40
CA LYS A 412 -3.84 5.90 21.55
C LYS A 412 -2.54 6.63 21.21
N HIS A 413 -1.78 6.12 20.23
CA HIS A 413 -0.52 6.71 19.78
C HIS A 413 -0.69 7.80 18.71
N SER A 414 -1.89 8.02 18.19
CA SER A 414 -2.18 8.97 17.11
C SER A 414 -2.57 10.33 17.69
N SER A 415 -1.61 11.23 17.92
CA SER A 415 -1.86 12.57 18.50
C SER A 415 -2.00 13.69 17.48
N HIS A 416 -1.68 13.45 16.20
CA HIS A 416 -1.63 14.49 15.18
C HIS A 416 -2.92 14.57 14.36
N LYS A 417 -3.09 15.73 13.70
CA LYS A 417 -4.18 15.98 12.77
C LYS A 417 -3.94 15.25 11.45
N THR A 418 -4.93 14.49 11.01
CA THR A 418 -4.93 13.73 9.75
C THR A 418 -6.26 13.90 9.05
N ASP A 419 -6.41 13.33 7.85
CA ASP A 419 -7.67 13.30 7.10
C ASP A 419 -8.79 12.55 7.88
N ASP A 420 -8.42 11.72 8.87
CA ASP A 420 -9.36 11.04 9.74
C ASP A 420 -9.95 11.94 10.85
N GLU A 421 -9.34 13.11 11.11
CA GLU A 421 -9.70 14.02 12.21
C GLU A 421 -11.21 14.31 12.30
N PRO A 422 -11.91 14.68 11.22
CA PRO A 422 -13.32 15.06 11.28
C PRO A 422 -14.26 13.92 11.69
N TYR A 423 -13.78 12.67 11.64
CA TYR A 423 -14.60 11.48 11.83
C TYR A 423 -14.36 10.80 13.18
N PHE A 424 -13.34 11.21 13.93
CA PHE A 424 -13.08 10.64 15.25
C PHE A 424 -14.16 11.02 16.27
N LEU A 425 -14.38 10.13 17.22
CA LEU A 425 -15.24 10.38 18.36
C LEU A 425 -14.74 11.59 19.14
N ASN A 426 -15.52 12.68 19.12
CA ASN A 426 -15.20 13.98 19.71
C ASN A 426 -16.21 14.40 20.80
N ILE A 427 -16.97 13.44 21.32
CA ILE A 427 -18.00 13.65 22.34
C ILE A 427 -17.71 12.84 23.60
N ASP A 428 -18.09 13.37 24.75
CA ASP A 428 -18.10 12.58 25.98
C ASP A 428 -19.29 11.61 25.98
N ILE A 429 -18.98 10.33 25.76
CA ILE A 429 -20.00 9.28 25.74
C ILE A 429 -20.60 9.00 27.12
N ASN A 430 -20.01 9.52 28.20
CA ASN A 430 -20.54 9.40 29.56
C ASN A 430 -21.65 10.42 29.84
N ASN A 431 -21.75 11.48 29.03
CA ASN A 431 -22.81 12.47 29.16
C ASN A 431 -24.13 11.92 28.58
N LYS A 432 -24.94 11.30 29.45
CA LYS A 432 -26.18 10.60 29.09
C LYS A 432 -27.40 11.52 29.12
N CYS A 433 -28.45 11.14 28.38
CA CYS A 433 -29.74 11.83 28.33
C CYS A 433 -30.30 12.12 29.73
N ASN A 434 -30.48 13.40 30.03
CA ASN A 434 -31.04 13.92 31.28
C ASN A 434 -32.57 14.11 31.25
N ILE A 435 -33.22 13.88 30.09
CA ILE A 435 -34.68 14.02 29.94
C ILE A 435 -35.39 12.68 30.18
N HIS A 436 -34.89 11.60 29.56
CA HIS A 436 -35.49 10.28 29.64
C HIS A 436 -34.74 9.44 30.68
N THR A 437 -34.84 9.85 31.94
CA THR A 437 -34.26 9.16 33.09
C THR A 437 -35.16 8.01 33.56
N GLU A 438 -34.68 7.22 34.51
CA GLU A 438 -35.49 6.21 35.20
C GLU A 438 -36.73 6.83 35.85
N GLU A 439 -36.55 7.95 36.55
CA GLU A 439 -37.62 8.67 37.21
C GLU A 439 -38.68 9.16 36.19
N TRP A 440 -38.25 9.69 35.04
CA TRP A 440 -39.15 10.06 33.96
C TRP A 440 -39.95 8.86 33.46
N HIS A 441 -39.30 7.70 33.32
CA HIS A 441 -39.95 6.47 32.87
C HIS A 441 -40.99 5.99 33.87
N GLN A 442 -40.68 5.98 35.17
CA GLN A 442 -41.62 5.60 36.23
C GLN A 442 -42.84 6.53 36.26
N LYS A 443 -42.62 7.85 36.17
CA LYS A 443 -43.72 8.84 36.06
C LYS A 443 -44.60 8.60 34.83
N LYS A 444 -44.04 8.13 33.72
CA LYS A 444 -44.82 7.77 32.52
C LYS A 444 -45.61 6.48 32.69
N LEU A 445 -45.04 5.46 33.33
CA LEU A 445 -45.73 4.22 33.66
C LEU A 445 -46.92 4.48 34.60
N GLU A 446 -46.72 5.27 35.66
CA GLU A 446 -47.78 5.63 36.60
C GLU A 446 -48.92 6.39 35.92
N LYS A 447 -48.60 7.36 35.05
CA LYS A 447 -49.60 8.06 34.24
C LYS A 447 -50.36 7.12 33.29
N LYS A 448 -49.70 6.10 32.73
CA LYS A 448 -50.33 5.11 31.86
C LYS A 448 -51.28 4.21 32.67
N LYS A 449 -50.86 3.77 33.86
CA LYS A 449 -51.67 2.98 34.80
C LYS A 449 -52.93 3.75 35.23
N LYS A 450 -52.78 5.01 35.67
CA LYS A 450 -53.92 5.88 36.02
C LYS A 450 -54.91 6.04 34.85
N LYS A 451 -54.42 6.25 33.63
CA LYS A 451 -55.28 6.32 32.43
C LYS A 451 -55.99 5.00 32.11
N GLN A 452 -55.33 3.86 32.31
CA GLN A 452 -55.96 2.54 32.13
C GLN A 452 -57.03 2.30 33.19
N GLU A 453 -56.76 2.63 34.46
CA GLU A 453 -57.74 2.56 35.55
C GLU A 453 -58.95 3.46 35.28
N GLU A 454 -58.76 4.70 34.81
CA GLU A 454 -59.85 5.59 34.41
C GLU A 454 -60.67 5.05 33.23
N LYS A 455 -60.00 4.49 32.21
CA LYS A 455 -60.67 3.88 31.06
C LYS A 455 -61.51 2.66 31.48
N LEU A 456 -60.97 1.85 32.37
CA LEU A 456 -61.64 0.68 32.94
C LEU A 456 -62.86 1.10 33.78
N LYS A 457 -62.72 2.13 34.63
CA LYS A 457 -63.84 2.72 35.38
C LYS A 457 -64.93 3.28 34.47
N LYS A 458 -64.57 3.90 33.33
CA LYS A 458 -65.54 4.37 32.32
C LYS A 458 -66.25 3.20 31.61
N GLN A 459 -65.53 2.12 31.30
CA GLN A 459 -66.12 0.91 30.72
C GLN A 459 -67.07 0.22 31.69
N GLN A 460 -66.71 0.12 32.97
CA GLN A 460 -67.60 -0.38 34.03
C GLN A 460 -68.87 0.48 34.17
N LYS A 461 -68.75 1.82 34.14
CA LYS A 461 -69.92 2.72 34.19
C LYS A 461 -70.81 2.60 32.95
N GLN A 462 -70.25 2.39 31.76
CA GLN A 462 -71.02 2.18 30.53
C GLN A 462 -71.76 0.84 30.49
N GLN A 463 -71.17 -0.21 31.08
CA GLN A 463 -71.84 -1.51 31.24
C GLN A 463 -72.93 -1.51 32.32
N GLN A 464 -72.81 -0.68 33.37
CA GLN A 464 -73.88 -0.48 34.36
C GLN A 464 -75.06 0.34 33.81
N SER A 465 -74.88 1.12 32.75
CA SER A 465 -75.95 1.90 32.09
C SER A 465 -76.66 1.18 30.94
N GLY A 466 -76.24 -0.03 30.57
CA GLY A 466 -76.90 -0.88 29.58
C GLY A 466 -77.24 -2.24 30.19
N ASN A 467 -78.51 -2.38 30.60
CA ASN A 467 -79.21 -3.52 31.22
C ASN A 467 -78.53 -4.91 31.36
N ASP A 468 -78.76 -5.49 32.55
CA ASP A 468 -78.71 -6.91 32.97
C ASP A 468 -77.45 -7.74 32.64
N THR A 469 -76.55 -7.90 33.61
CA THR A 469 -75.67 -9.08 33.67
C THR A 469 -75.37 -9.55 35.09
N THR A 470 -75.51 -10.86 35.28
CA THR A 470 -75.36 -11.64 36.53
C THR A 470 -73.93 -11.64 37.11
N ASP A 471 -73.83 -11.76 38.45
CA ASP A 471 -72.63 -11.73 39.31
C ASP A 471 -71.39 -12.51 38.82
N THR A 472 -71.57 -13.53 37.98
CA THR A 472 -70.48 -14.35 37.42
C THR A 472 -69.54 -13.55 36.48
N SER A 473 -70.03 -12.45 35.89
CA SER A 473 -69.25 -11.59 34.98
C SER A 473 -68.20 -10.73 35.71
N ILE A 474 -68.54 -10.23 36.90
CA ILE A 474 -67.71 -9.27 37.66
C ILE A 474 -66.43 -9.96 38.18
N ASN A 475 -66.55 -11.19 38.70
CA ASN A 475 -65.42 -11.95 39.25
C ASN A 475 -64.39 -12.38 38.20
N ASN A 476 -64.79 -12.67 36.96
CA ASN A 476 -63.86 -12.99 35.87
C ASN A 476 -63.09 -11.75 35.39
N ILE A 477 -63.70 -10.56 35.48
CA ILE A 477 -63.10 -9.28 35.10
C ILE A 477 -62.06 -8.85 36.13
N GLU A 478 -62.31 -8.99 37.44
CA GLU A 478 -61.30 -8.72 38.47
C GLU A 478 -60.05 -9.61 38.32
N LYS A 479 -60.25 -10.86 37.90
CA LYS A 479 -59.14 -11.79 37.59
C LYS A 479 -58.35 -11.36 36.35
N GLN A 480 -58.99 -10.86 35.29
CA GLN A 480 -58.30 -10.29 34.13
C GLN A 480 -57.57 -8.98 34.44
N ILE A 481 -58.14 -8.15 35.32
CA ILE A 481 -57.53 -6.88 35.78
C ILE A 481 -56.24 -7.16 36.57
N LYS A 482 -56.25 -8.14 37.48
CA LYS A 482 -55.03 -8.57 38.19
C LYS A 482 -53.95 -9.12 37.25
N LYS A 483 -54.33 -9.73 36.13
CA LYS A 483 -53.41 -10.31 35.15
C LYS A 483 -52.81 -9.27 34.18
N LEU A 484 -53.41 -8.08 34.04
CA LEU A 484 -52.93 -6.96 33.21
C LEU A 484 -52.13 -5.90 33.99
N LEU A 485 -52.21 -5.93 35.32
CA LEU A 485 -51.52 -5.01 36.23
C LEU A 485 -50.20 -5.55 36.81
N ASN A 486 -49.97 -6.86 36.67
CA ASN A 486 -48.65 -7.51 36.77
C ASN A 486 -48.00 -7.56 35.39
#